data_AF-L9YSA7-F1
#
_entry.id   AF-L9YSA7-F1
#
_cell.length_a   1.000
_cell.length_b   1.000
_cell.length_c   1.000
_cell.angle_alpha   90.00
_cell.angle_beta   90.00
_cell.angle_gamma   90.00
#
_symmetry.space_group_name_H-M   'P 1'
#
loop_
_entity.id
_entity.type
_entity.pdbx_description
1 polymer ?
#
loop_
_entity_poly.entity_id
_entity_poly.type
_entity_poly.pdbx_seq_one_letter_code
_entity_poly.pdbx_strand_id
1 'polypeptide(L)'
;MTNDAGGYFDLAPKDLASDVRRDIIYGLEEMGFEVEASHHEVAEGQHEINFTYDDALSTADNVGTFRTVVRAIAAQHDLHATFMPKPIPRINGSGMHTHLSLFTADGENAFHDEDDEFNLSEEAHA
;
A
#
# COMPACT_ATOMS: atom_id res chain seq x y z
N MET A 1 -21.13 -3.05 10.68
CA MET A 1 -20.63 -4.44 10.66
C MET A 1 -19.76 -4.52 9.42
N THR A 2 -18.52 -5.00 9.55
CA THR A 2 -17.59 -5.14 8.43
C THR A 2 -18.16 -6.15 7.44
N ASN A 3 -18.26 -5.75 6.16
CA ASN A 3 -18.94 -6.53 5.12
C ASN A 3 -18.03 -7.56 4.44
N ASP A 4 -16.88 -7.84 5.06
CA ASP A 4 -15.85 -8.72 4.51
C ASP A 4 -15.31 -9.63 5.63
N ALA A 5 -15.23 -10.92 5.31
CA ALA A 5 -14.73 -11.98 6.18
C ALA A 5 -13.58 -12.76 5.51
N GLY A 6 -12.96 -12.17 4.48
CA GLY A 6 -11.78 -12.72 3.83
C GLY A 6 -10.57 -12.77 4.77
N GLY A 7 -9.73 -13.78 4.58
CA GLY A 7 -8.39 -13.85 5.13
C GLY A 7 -7.32 -13.41 4.13
N TYR A 8 -6.06 -13.47 4.57
CA TYR A 8 -4.90 -13.16 3.74
C TYR A 8 -4.91 -13.99 2.44
N PHE A 9 -4.93 -13.31 1.28
CA PHE A 9 -5.01 -13.90 -0.08
C PHE A 9 -6.28 -14.69 -0.46
N ASP A 10 -7.43 -14.47 0.18
CA ASP A 10 -8.67 -15.14 -0.24
C ASP A 10 -9.18 -14.65 -1.62
N LEU A 11 -9.56 -15.60 -2.48
CA LEU A 11 -10.22 -15.36 -3.77
C LEU A 11 -11.73 -15.68 -3.66
N ALA A 12 -12.56 -14.71 -4.06
CA ALA A 12 -13.98 -14.60 -3.74
C ALA A 12 -14.85 -15.83 -4.12
N PRO A 13 -15.95 -16.08 -3.36
CA PRO A 13 -17.23 -15.47 -3.73
C PRO A 13 -18.01 -14.83 -2.55
N LYS A 14 -17.33 -14.23 -1.57
CA LYS A 14 -17.96 -13.56 -0.40
C LYS A 14 -17.46 -12.13 -0.12
N ASP A 15 -16.75 -11.52 -1.07
CA ASP A 15 -16.09 -10.23 -0.86
C ASP A 15 -16.88 -9.10 -1.56
N LEU A 16 -17.77 -8.41 -0.82
CA LEU A 16 -18.39 -7.15 -1.28
C LEU A 16 -17.36 -6.00 -1.34
N ALA A 17 -16.20 -6.15 -0.68
CA ALA A 17 -15.12 -5.18 -0.70
C ALA A 17 -14.14 -5.39 -1.89
N SER A 18 -14.19 -6.54 -2.57
CA SER A 18 -13.46 -6.80 -3.82
C SER A 18 -13.85 -5.78 -4.90
N ASP A 19 -15.14 -5.43 -4.99
CA ASP A 19 -15.63 -4.43 -5.93
C ASP A 19 -15.09 -3.04 -5.57
N VAL A 20 -15.09 -2.68 -4.28
CA VAL A 20 -14.59 -1.36 -3.81
C VAL A 20 -13.08 -1.23 -4.01
N ARG A 21 -12.30 -2.27 -3.67
CA ARG A 21 -10.85 -2.29 -3.87
C ARG A 21 -10.50 -2.16 -5.35
N ARG A 22 -11.25 -2.84 -6.21
CA ARG A 22 -11.08 -2.74 -7.67
C ARG A 22 -11.38 -1.33 -8.18
N ASP A 23 -12.46 -0.71 -7.73
CA ASP A 23 -12.81 0.67 -8.13
C ASP A 23 -11.77 1.68 -7.63
N ILE A 24 -11.19 1.46 -6.45
CA ILE A 24 -10.03 2.24 -5.96
C ILE A 24 -8.84 2.12 -6.90
N ILE A 25 -8.48 0.89 -7.30
CA ILE A 25 -7.34 0.65 -8.20
C ILE A 25 -7.57 1.37 -9.54
N TYR A 26 -8.74 1.23 -10.15
CA TYR A 26 -9.04 1.92 -11.40
C TYR A 26 -9.01 3.43 -11.27
N GLY A 27 -9.55 3.99 -10.19
CA GLY A 27 -9.48 5.42 -9.93
C GLY A 27 -8.04 5.94 -9.78
N LEU A 28 -7.16 5.15 -9.15
CA LEU A 28 -5.73 5.48 -9.03
C LEU A 28 -5.01 5.39 -10.38
N GLU A 29 -5.25 4.34 -11.17
CA GLU A 29 -4.66 4.15 -12.50
C GLU A 29 -5.06 5.28 -13.46
N GLU A 30 -6.32 5.74 -13.44
CA GLU A 30 -6.77 6.90 -14.22
C GLU A 30 -6.06 8.21 -13.80
N MET A 31 -5.54 8.27 -12.58
CA MET A 31 -4.76 9.39 -12.05
C MET A 31 -3.25 9.24 -12.25
N GLY A 32 -2.81 8.19 -12.95
CA GLY A 32 -1.41 7.96 -13.29
C GLY A 32 -0.62 7.16 -12.26
N PHE A 33 -1.26 6.51 -11.28
CA PHE A 33 -0.58 5.56 -10.42
C PHE A 33 -0.31 4.26 -11.18
N GLU A 34 0.88 3.69 -10.98
CA GLU A 34 1.19 2.32 -11.32
C GLU A 34 1.00 1.44 -10.07
N VAL A 35 -0.05 0.63 -10.04
CA VAL A 35 -0.37 -0.25 -8.91
C VAL A 35 0.35 -1.59 -9.09
N GLU A 36 1.24 -1.93 -8.17
CA GLU A 36 2.07 -3.15 -8.25
C GLU A 36 1.34 -4.38 -7.71
N ALA A 37 0.61 -4.20 -6.61
CA ALA A 37 -0.08 -5.27 -5.92
C ALA A 37 -1.27 -4.75 -5.13
N SER A 38 -2.28 -5.59 -4.97
CA SER A 38 -3.34 -5.36 -4.00
C SER A 38 -3.82 -6.69 -3.43
N HIS A 39 -4.14 -6.71 -2.13
CA HIS A 39 -4.70 -7.89 -1.49
C HIS A 39 -5.54 -7.54 -0.26
N HIS A 40 -6.35 -8.52 0.16
CA HIS A 40 -6.92 -8.53 1.48
C HIS A 40 -5.81 -8.84 2.51
N GLU A 41 -5.81 -8.11 3.60
CA GLU A 41 -4.83 -8.22 4.68
C GLU A 41 -5.23 -9.29 5.71
N VAL A 42 -4.54 -9.31 6.87
CA VAL A 42 -4.75 -10.34 7.89
C VAL A 42 -6.08 -10.18 8.65
N ALA A 43 -6.55 -8.95 8.90
CA ALA A 43 -7.79 -8.71 9.65
C ALA A 43 -9.02 -8.49 8.76
N GLU A 44 -10.20 -8.82 9.27
CA GLU A 44 -11.49 -8.63 8.56
C GLU A 44 -11.67 -7.19 8.05
N GLY A 45 -11.88 -7.03 6.74
CA GLY A 45 -12.06 -5.73 6.10
C GLY A 45 -10.79 -4.87 6.05
N GLN A 46 -9.62 -5.48 6.23
CA GLN A 46 -8.33 -4.85 6.07
C GLN A 46 -7.83 -5.11 4.64
N HIS A 47 -7.31 -4.06 4.00
CA HIS A 47 -6.80 -4.15 2.63
C HIS A 47 -5.46 -3.43 2.51
N GLU A 48 -4.64 -3.91 1.58
CA GLU A 48 -3.38 -3.30 1.17
C GLU A 48 -3.38 -3.09 -0.36
N ILE A 49 -2.89 -1.93 -0.78
CA ILE A 49 -2.66 -1.57 -2.19
C ILE A 49 -1.29 -0.89 -2.23
N ASN A 50 -0.39 -1.45 -3.03
CA ASN A 50 0.97 -0.98 -3.21
C ASN A 50 1.11 -0.33 -4.59
N PHE A 51 1.77 0.82 -4.66
CA PHE A 51 2.06 1.53 -5.90
C PHE A 51 3.56 1.70 -6.06
N THR A 52 4.01 1.80 -7.32
CA THR A 52 5.42 1.89 -7.68
C THR A 52 6.07 3.11 -7.04
N TYR A 53 7.33 2.92 -6.64
CA TYR A 53 8.14 3.96 -6.01
C TYR A 53 8.41 5.13 -6.97
N ASP A 54 8.68 6.30 -6.40
CA ASP A 54 9.12 7.49 -7.12
C ASP A 54 10.10 8.28 -6.23
N ASP A 55 10.53 9.47 -6.65
CA ASP A 55 11.28 10.37 -5.79
C ASP A 55 10.51 10.72 -4.49
N ALA A 56 11.24 11.15 -3.47
CA ALA A 56 10.68 11.31 -2.13
C ALA A 56 9.52 12.32 -2.06
N LEU A 57 9.57 13.41 -2.85
CA LEU A 57 8.52 14.43 -2.83
C LEU A 57 7.28 13.94 -3.57
N SER A 58 7.48 13.39 -4.78
CA SER A 58 6.40 12.81 -5.58
C SER A 58 5.71 11.66 -4.83
N THR A 59 6.47 10.79 -4.17
CA THR A 59 5.93 9.72 -3.33
C THR A 59 5.12 10.26 -2.15
N ALA A 60 5.56 11.34 -1.49
CA ALA A 60 4.82 11.95 -0.39
C ALA A 60 3.46 12.52 -0.86
N ASP A 61 3.44 13.19 -2.01
CA ASP A 61 2.21 13.70 -2.64
C ASP A 61 1.29 12.53 -3.07
N ASN A 62 1.86 11.46 -3.60
CA ASN A 62 1.15 10.24 -3.97
C ASN A 62 0.49 9.58 -2.75
N VAL A 63 1.16 9.52 -1.59
CA VAL A 63 0.54 9.00 -0.35
C VAL A 63 -0.66 9.84 0.08
N GLY A 64 -0.57 11.17 -0.02
CA GLY A 64 -1.69 12.08 0.28
C GLY A 64 -2.88 11.88 -0.67
N THR A 65 -2.58 11.78 -1.96
CA THR A 65 -3.56 11.53 -3.02
C THR A 65 -4.24 10.18 -2.84
N PHE A 66 -3.45 9.12 -2.65
CA PHE A 66 -3.92 7.76 -2.40
C PHE A 66 -4.93 7.69 -1.25
N ARG A 67 -4.59 8.26 -0.09
CA ARG A 67 -5.50 8.28 1.08
C ARG A 67 -6.81 9.01 0.79
N THR A 68 -6.76 10.05 -0.04
CA THR A 68 -7.94 10.84 -0.42
C THR A 68 -8.84 10.06 -1.36
N VAL A 69 -8.27 9.44 -2.39
CA VAL A 69 -8.98 8.61 -3.38
C VAL A 69 -9.66 7.42 -2.70
N VAL A 70 -8.92 6.68 -1.85
CA VAL A 70 -9.46 5.55 -1.08
C VAL A 70 -10.69 5.96 -0.26
N ARG A 71 -10.62 7.10 0.46
CA ARG A 71 -11.75 7.60 1.24
C ARG A 71 -12.92 8.03 0.38
N ALA A 72 -12.65 8.71 -0.74
CA ALA A 72 -13.67 9.20 -1.64
C ALA A 72 -14.45 8.06 -2.29
N ILE A 73 -13.76 7.02 -2.78
CA ILE A 73 -14.39 5.86 -3.40
C ILE A 73 -15.10 5.04 -2.33
N ALA A 74 -14.49 4.75 -1.18
CA ALA A 74 -15.18 4.04 -0.09
C ALA A 74 -16.50 4.73 0.30
N ALA A 75 -16.53 6.06 0.36
CA ALA A 75 -17.75 6.82 0.65
C ALA A 75 -18.83 6.67 -0.44
N GLN A 76 -18.47 6.50 -1.71
CA GLN A 76 -19.42 6.23 -2.81
C GLN A 76 -20.09 4.86 -2.69
N HIS A 77 -19.45 3.92 -1.99
CA HIS A 77 -20.01 2.60 -1.66
C HIS A 77 -20.63 2.54 -0.26
N ASP A 78 -20.97 3.69 0.34
CA ASP A 78 -21.52 3.79 1.71
C ASP A 78 -20.61 3.20 2.80
N LEU A 79 -19.28 3.17 2.56
CA LEU A 79 -18.26 2.69 3.50
C LEU A 79 -17.42 3.85 4.07
N HIS A 80 -16.70 3.55 5.15
CA HIS A 80 -15.75 4.48 5.76
C HIS A 80 -14.36 3.86 5.85
N ALA A 81 -13.45 4.28 4.96
CA ALA A 81 -12.06 3.87 5.01
C ALA A 81 -11.28 4.66 6.08
N THR A 82 -10.51 3.94 6.92
CA THR A 82 -9.66 4.54 7.95
C THR A 82 -8.20 4.10 7.79
N PHE A 83 -7.29 5.04 8.05
CA PHE A 83 -5.84 4.81 8.11
C PHE A 83 -5.30 4.90 9.54
N MET A 84 -6.20 4.79 10.53
CA MET A 84 -5.78 4.72 11.93
C MET A 84 -4.91 3.47 12.15
N PRO A 85 -3.78 3.56 12.88
CA PRO A 85 -2.90 2.41 13.06
C PRO A 85 -3.55 1.22 13.79
N LYS A 86 -4.56 1.49 14.63
CA LYS A 86 -5.24 0.47 15.42
C LYS A 86 -6.70 0.83 15.71
N PRO A 87 -7.62 0.67 14.73
CA PRO A 87 -9.01 1.05 14.92
C PRO A 87 -9.80 0.08 15.80
N ILE A 88 -9.41 -1.20 15.83
CA ILE A 88 -10.08 -2.24 16.59
C ILE A 88 -9.07 -2.92 17.51
N PRO A 89 -9.35 -3.04 18.82
CA PRO A 89 -8.46 -3.72 19.75
C PRO A 89 -8.40 -5.22 19.46
N ARG A 90 -7.24 -5.84 19.71
CA ARG A 90 -7.00 -7.31 19.65
C ARG A 90 -7.02 -7.97 18.25
N ILE A 91 -7.16 -7.22 17.16
CA ILE A 91 -6.89 -7.69 15.78
C ILE A 91 -5.66 -6.99 15.21
N ASN A 92 -5.16 -7.36 14.02
CA ASN A 92 -4.01 -6.70 13.39
C ASN A 92 -4.21 -5.18 13.21
N GLY A 93 -3.12 -4.42 13.26
CA GLY A 93 -3.13 -2.97 13.01
C GLY A 93 -2.80 -2.66 11.56
N SER A 94 -2.92 -1.40 11.17
CA SER A 94 -2.57 -0.92 9.83
C SER A 94 -1.25 -0.17 9.88
N GLY A 95 -0.25 -0.70 9.18
CA GLY A 95 1.06 -0.08 9.00
C GLY A 95 1.19 0.62 7.64
N MET A 96 2.27 1.36 7.47
CA MET A 96 2.67 1.91 6.16
C MET A 96 4.15 1.60 6.00
N HIS A 97 4.45 0.38 5.53
CA HIS A 97 5.83 -0.01 5.24
C HIS A 97 6.38 0.91 4.16
N THR A 98 7.55 1.49 4.41
CA THR A 98 8.17 2.44 3.49
C THR A 98 9.48 1.84 3.02
N HIS A 99 9.53 1.46 1.75
CA HIS A 99 10.73 0.97 1.10
C HIS A 99 11.56 2.18 0.67
N LEU A 100 12.81 2.24 1.11
CA LEU A 100 13.71 3.36 0.83
C LEU A 100 14.95 2.84 0.12
N SER A 101 15.40 3.59 -0.88
CA SER A 101 16.66 3.36 -1.58
C SER A 101 17.32 4.70 -1.87
N LEU A 102 18.65 4.71 -1.91
CA LEU A 102 19.44 5.87 -2.27
C LEU A 102 20.10 5.61 -3.63
N PHE A 103 20.08 6.61 -4.50
CA PHE A 103 20.72 6.53 -5.82
C PHE A 103 21.79 7.60 -5.95
N THR A 104 22.90 7.23 -6.60
CA THR A 104 23.95 8.17 -6.98
C THR A 104 23.47 9.10 -8.10
N ALA A 105 24.20 10.19 -8.33
CA ALA A 105 23.87 11.12 -9.42
C ALA A 105 23.91 10.47 -10.82
N ASP A 106 24.66 9.36 -10.95
CA ASP A 106 24.79 8.59 -12.19
C ASP A 106 23.68 7.52 -12.33
N GLY A 107 22.79 7.38 -11.35
CA GLY A 107 21.64 6.47 -11.38
C GLY A 107 21.89 5.08 -10.79
N GLU A 108 23.05 4.84 -10.18
CA GLU A 108 23.37 3.57 -9.52
C GLU A 108 22.76 3.49 -8.12
N ASN A 109 22.26 2.31 -7.74
CA ASN A 109 21.71 2.09 -6.40
C ASN A 109 22.85 2.05 -5.36
N ALA A 110 22.93 3.08 -4.53
CA ALA A 110 23.97 3.23 -3.53
C ALA A 110 23.84 2.26 -2.35
N PHE A 111 22.72 1.53 -2.22
CA PHE A 111 22.51 0.54 -1.16
C PHE A 111 22.96 -0.87 -1.54
N HIS A 112 23.32 -1.11 -2.81
CA HIS A 112 23.71 -2.42 -3.26
C HIS A 112 25.23 -2.61 -3.23
N ASP A 113 25.68 -3.71 -2.64
CA ASP A 113 27.07 -4.17 -2.69
C ASP A 113 27.08 -5.71 -2.79
N GLU A 114 27.62 -6.29 -3.86
CA GLU A 114 27.64 -7.75 -4.05
C GLU A 114 28.63 -8.49 -3.14
N ASP A 115 29.56 -7.76 -2.51
CA ASP A 115 30.59 -8.33 -1.64
C ASP A 115 30.13 -8.50 -0.18
N ASP A 116 28.98 -7.92 0.21
CA ASP A 116 28.38 -8.03 1.55
C ASP A 116 27.47 -9.26 1.71
N GLU A 117 27.35 -9.81 2.92
CA GLU A 117 26.53 -11.00 3.23
C GLU A 117 25.04 -10.81 2.86
N PHE A 118 24.51 -9.60 3.03
CA PHE A 118 23.11 -9.27 2.75
C PHE A 118 22.93 -8.50 1.44
N ASN A 119 24.00 -8.36 0.66
CA ASN A 119 24.12 -7.51 -0.51
C ASN A 119 23.89 -6.01 -0.22
N LEU A 120 24.31 -5.55 0.97
CA LEU A 120 24.09 -4.19 1.47
C LEU A 120 25.42 -3.43 1.57
N SER A 121 25.49 -2.25 0.96
CA SER A 121 26.65 -1.36 1.05
C SER A 121 26.84 -0.75 2.45
N GLU A 122 27.99 -0.12 2.69
CA GLU A 122 28.24 0.64 3.93
C GLU A 122 27.18 1.73 4.15
N GLU A 123 26.76 2.42 3.08
CA GLU A 123 25.70 3.43 3.12
C GLU A 123 24.33 2.86 3.53
N ALA A 124 24.05 1.59 3.23
CA ALA A 124 22.79 0.94 3.61
C ALA A 124 22.76 0.50 5.08
N HIS A 125 23.92 0.21 5.67
CA HIS A 125 24.06 -0.19 7.07
C HIS A 125 24.09 1.01 8.05
N ALA A 126 24.43 2.20 7.55
CA ALA A 126 24.63 3.43 8.33
C ALA A 126 23.32 4.04 8.88
#